data_AF-A0A1Z8VDD3-F1
#
_entry.id   AF-A0A1Z8VDD3-F1
#
_cell.length_a   1.000
_cell.length_b   1.000
_cell.length_c   1.000
_cell.angle_alpha   90.00
_cell.angle_beta   90.00
_cell.angle_gamma   90.00
#
_symmetry.space_group_name_H-M   'P 1'
#
loop_
_entity.id
_entity.type
_entity.pdbx_description
1 polymer ?
#
loop_
_entity_poly.entity_id
_entity_poly.type
_entity_poly.pdbx_seq_one_letter_code
_entity_poly.pdbx_strand_id
1 'polypeptide(L)'
;MKLPEKFGPELALLTERLTQSAGQLAKIGLPDIGASPHETVLAGEGFRLLRYNSGAVRENQCAVLIVYALVNRPWVLDLEPGRSTIAQLIAAGLDVFLIEWEDPLAEDQNRSFADYACRMLDECVDTVSRLRNESTVNLLGVCQGGTFTLCYTALYGHKVRNLVTMVTPVDFQTEDNVLSSWVRKVDLDRLVGCYGNVPGSLLNALFVSLQPFRLGSKKYLDLADLADNPEGLSTFARMERWIADSPDQAGRAFCEFVGALFQRNALVRGELILDDKVVDLGDIRCPVLNVYALADHLVPASASSVLADHVASTDYSELTFDGGHIGIYVSRSAQEKVPPAVAGWLQARH
;
A
#
# COMPACT_ATOMS: atom_id res chain seq x y z
N MET A 1 21.86 39.63 -17.31
CA MET A 1 20.54 39.03 -17.56
C MET A 1 19.54 39.73 -16.63
N LYS A 2 18.73 40.67 -17.12
CA LYS A 2 17.72 41.35 -16.29
C LYS A 2 16.55 40.38 -16.10
N LEU A 3 16.16 40.11 -14.86
CA LEU A 3 14.92 39.38 -14.56
C LEU A 3 13.74 40.17 -15.19
N PRO A 4 12.78 39.51 -15.86
CA PRO A 4 11.65 40.19 -16.48
C PRO A 4 10.83 40.98 -15.45
N GLU A 5 10.41 42.20 -15.75
CA GLU A 5 9.65 43.09 -14.83
C GLU A 5 8.32 42.49 -14.33
N LYS A 6 7.83 41.41 -14.95
CA LYS A 6 6.62 40.68 -14.54
C LYS A 6 6.83 39.67 -13.40
N PHE A 7 8.07 39.37 -13.02
CA PHE A 7 8.35 38.36 -11.99
C PHE A 7 8.03 38.82 -10.56
N GLY A 8 8.12 40.13 -10.29
CA GLY A 8 7.91 40.69 -8.95
C GLY A 8 6.47 40.50 -8.42
N PRO A 9 5.43 40.90 -9.19
CA PRO A 9 4.04 40.75 -8.79
C PRO A 9 3.60 39.28 -8.63
N GLU A 10 4.05 38.40 -9.53
CA GLU A 10 3.74 36.97 -9.48
C GLU A 10 4.39 36.29 -8.25
N LEU A 11 5.64 36.64 -7.94
CA LEU A 11 6.33 36.13 -6.76
C LEU A 11 5.72 36.66 -5.45
N ALA A 12 5.27 37.92 -5.43
CA ALA A 12 4.57 38.50 -4.29
C ALA A 12 3.23 37.77 -4.03
N LEU A 13 2.44 37.53 -5.08
CA LEU A 13 1.18 36.79 -4.99
C LEU A 13 1.42 35.35 -4.52
N LEU A 14 2.43 34.66 -5.06
CA LEU A 14 2.80 33.32 -4.63
C LEU A 14 3.17 33.29 -3.14
N THR A 15 3.98 34.25 -2.69
CA THR A 15 4.42 34.35 -1.29
C THR A 15 3.25 34.65 -0.36
N GLU A 16 2.32 35.52 -0.76
CA GLU A 16 1.09 35.82 -0.03
C GLU A 16 0.22 34.57 0.13
N ARG A 17 -0.08 33.87 -0.97
CA ARG A 17 -0.88 32.64 -0.95
C ARG A 17 -0.23 31.55 -0.09
N LEU A 18 1.10 31.37 -0.19
CA LEU A 18 1.84 30.43 0.67
C LEU A 18 1.72 30.80 2.16
N THR A 19 1.84 32.08 2.49
CA THR A 19 1.72 32.57 3.87
C THR A 19 0.31 32.33 4.41
N GLN A 20 -0.71 32.58 3.59
CA GLN A 20 -2.11 32.30 3.92
C GLN A 20 -2.34 30.81 4.16
N SER A 21 -1.90 29.94 3.25
CA SER A 21 -2.01 28.48 3.40
C SER A 21 -1.31 27.98 4.67
N ALA A 22 -0.08 28.45 4.95
CA ALA A 22 0.65 28.10 6.17
C ALA A 22 -0.10 28.56 7.44
N GLY A 23 -0.65 29.77 7.43
CA GLY A 23 -1.45 30.29 8.53
C GLY A 23 -2.76 29.53 8.76
N GLN A 24 -3.40 29.04 7.70
CA GLN A 24 -4.60 28.19 7.80
C GLN A 24 -4.25 26.78 8.29
N LEU A 25 -3.17 26.17 7.79
CA LEU A 25 -2.68 24.88 8.27
C LEU A 25 -2.39 24.90 9.78
N ALA A 26 -1.75 25.97 10.27
CA ALA A 26 -1.49 26.14 11.70
C ALA A 26 -2.78 26.22 12.55
N LYS A 27 -3.90 26.68 11.98
CA LYS A 27 -5.20 26.76 12.67
C LYS A 27 -5.98 25.45 12.65
N ILE A 28 -5.81 24.63 11.62
CA ILE A 28 -6.52 23.34 11.46
C ILE A 28 -6.06 22.32 12.52
N GLY A 29 -4.84 22.47 13.06
CA GLY A 29 -4.28 21.51 14.01
C GLY A 29 -3.89 20.19 13.34
N LEU A 30 -3.51 19.18 14.13
CA LEU A 30 -3.24 17.84 13.60
C LEU A 30 -4.60 17.16 13.29
N PRO A 31 -4.90 16.86 12.01
CA PRO A 31 -6.16 16.24 11.65
C PRO A 31 -6.26 14.81 12.20
N ASP A 32 -7.48 14.41 12.59
CA ASP A 32 -7.79 13.01 12.90
C ASP A 32 -7.52 12.13 11.68
N ILE A 33 -6.95 10.95 11.93
CA ILE A 33 -6.58 9.91 10.95
C ILE A 33 -7.22 8.58 11.35
N GLY A 34 -7.57 7.73 10.38
CA GLY A 34 -8.12 6.39 10.67
C GLY A 34 -9.45 6.44 11.44
N ALA A 35 -10.36 7.30 11.00
CA ALA A 35 -11.59 7.62 11.73
C ALA A 35 -12.62 6.49 11.76
N SER A 36 -12.46 5.45 10.93
CA SER A 36 -13.38 4.31 10.91
C SER A 36 -13.26 3.48 12.20
N PRO A 37 -14.36 3.30 12.95
CA PRO A 37 -14.35 2.50 14.18
C PRO A 37 -13.91 1.06 13.92
N HIS A 38 -12.95 0.60 14.72
CA HIS A 38 -12.40 -0.74 14.62
C HIS A 38 -12.05 -1.29 16.00
N GLU A 39 -11.93 -2.61 16.07
CA GLU A 39 -11.41 -3.33 17.22
C GLU A 39 -10.24 -4.22 16.81
N THR A 40 -9.31 -4.46 17.74
CA THR A 40 -8.25 -5.44 17.55
C THR A 40 -8.80 -6.83 17.89
N VAL A 41 -8.89 -7.71 16.89
CA VAL A 41 -9.41 -9.08 17.07
C VAL A 41 -8.31 -10.11 17.30
N LEU A 42 -7.06 -9.77 16.95
CA LEU A 42 -5.85 -10.53 17.27
C LEU A 42 -4.69 -9.54 17.41
N ALA A 43 -3.87 -9.74 18.43
CA ALA A 43 -2.59 -9.07 18.60
C ALA A 43 -1.51 -10.15 18.57
N GLY A 44 -0.64 -10.11 17.57
CA GLY A 44 0.50 -11.00 17.42
C GLY A 44 1.81 -10.29 17.70
N GLU A 45 2.92 -11.00 17.52
CA GLU A 45 4.26 -10.43 17.69
C GLU A 45 4.64 -9.58 16.48
N GLY A 46 4.47 -8.25 16.58
CA GLY A 46 4.80 -7.30 15.52
C GLY A 46 3.64 -6.97 14.57
N PHE A 47 2.40 -7.33 14.92
CA PHE A 47 1.22 -6.94 14.14
C PHE A 47 -0.07 -6.95 14.97
N ARG A 48 -1.06 -6.19 14.49
CA ARG A 48 -2.45 -6.21 14.97
C ARG A 48 -3.38 -6.53 13.81
N LEU A 49 -4.32 -7.43 14.04
CA LEU A 49 -5.44 -7.66 13.12
C LEU A 49 -6.63 -6.83 13.58
N LEU A 50 -7.02 -5.87 12.75
CA LEU A 50 -8.13 -4.97 13.00
C LEU A 50 -9.37 -5.49 12.27
N ARG A 51 -10.53 -5.42 12.92
CA ARG A 51 -11.84 -5.61 12.28
C ARG A 51 -12.61 -4.31 12.35
N TYR A 52 -13.06 -3.83 11.21
CA TYR A 52 -13.82 -2.58 11.14
C TYR A 52 -15.33 -2.83 11.25
N ASN A 53 -16.01 -1.95 11.97
CA ASN A 53 -17.48 -1.91 12.08
C ASN A 53 -18.12 -3.26 12.51
N SER A 54 -17.59 -3.88 13.56
CA SER A 54 -17.98 -5.22 14.04
C SER A 54 -19.41 -5.36 14.58
N GLY A 55 -20.16 -4.26 14.69
CA GLY A 55 -21.49 -4.25 15.32
C GLY A 55 -22.62 -4.91 14.52
N ALA A 56 -22.70 -4.66 13.21
CA ALA A 56 -23.87 -5.01 12.38
C ALA A 56 -23.64 -6.18 11.42
N VAL A 57 -22.76 -7.12 11.80
CA VAL A 57 -22.30 -8.18 10.90
C VAL A 57 -23.40 -9.22 10.66
N ARG A 58 -23.64 -9.53 9.39
CA ARG A 58 -24.60 -10.58 8.96
C ARG A 58 -23.87 -11.90 8.72
N GLU A 59 -24.53 -13.02 9.00
CA GLU A 59 -23.96 -14.37 8.82
C GLU A 59 -23.44 -14.61 7.38
N ASN A 60 -24.10 -14.05 6.36
CA ASN A 60 -23.72 -14.20 4.94
C ASN A 60 -23.01 -12.97 4.35
N GLN A 61 -22.35 -12.17 5.19
CA GLN A 61 -21.63 -10.99 4.73
C GLN A 61 -20.25 -11.37 4.19
N CYS A 62 -19.94 -10.99 2.95
CA CYS A 62 -18.63 -11.23 2.35
C CYS A 62 -17.54 -10.53 3.15
N ALA A 63 -16.54 -11.30 3.61
CA ALA A 63 -15.40 -10.78 4.36
C ALA A 63 -14.17 -10.60 3.48
N VAL A 64 -13.34 -9.59 3.77
CA VAL A 64 -12.06 -9.35 3.09
C VAL A 64 -10.96 -9.01 4.09
N LEU A 65 -9.80 -9.63 3.93
CA LEU A 65 -8.58 -9.35 4.70
C LEU A 65 -7.63 -8.50 3.86
N ILE A 66 -7.41 -7.26 4.29
CA ILE A 66 -6.50 -6.31 3.67
C ILE A 66 -5.09 -6.52 4.24
N VAL A 67 -4.14 -6.80 3.35
CA VAL A 67 -2.71 -6.92 3.66
C VAL A 67 -2.00 -5.70 3.08
N TYR A 68 -1.52 -4.82 3.96
CA TYR A 68 -0.88 -3.56 3.56
C TYR A 68 0.66 -3.70 3.46
N ALA A 69 1.31 -2.71 2.86
CA ALA A 69 2.77 -2.64 2.76
C ALA A 69 3.44 -2.32 4.12
N LEU A 70 4.72 -2.67 4.27
CA LEU A 70 5.52 -2.30 5.45
C LEU A 70 6.04 -0.86 5.39
N VAL A 71 6.16 -0.29 4.19
CA VAL A 71 6.83 0.99 3.95
C VAL A 71 6.14 2.19 4.63
N ASN A 72 4.81 2.21 4.62
CA ASN A 72 3.99 3.30 5.16
C ASN A 72 2.83 2.70 5.95
N ARG A 73 2.12 3.54 6.71
CA ARG A 73 0.97 3.07 7.49
C ARG A 73 -0.29 2.84 6.65
N PRO A 74 -1.13 1.86 7.05
CA PRO A 74 -2.38 1.52 6.35
C PRO A 74 -3.47 2.58 6.45
N TRP A 75 -3.35 3.56 7.35
CA TRP A 75 -4.38 4.57 7.57
C TRP A 75 -4.62 5.49 6.35
N VAL A 76 -3.76 5.48 5.33
CA VAL A 76 -4.07 6.12 4.03
C VAL A 76 -5.27 5.50 3.33
N LEU A 77 -5.59 4.24 3.63
CA LEU A 77 -6.81 3.58 3.16
C LEU A 77 -8.07 4.10 3.89
N ASP A 78 -7.90 4.91 4.93
CA ASP A 78 -8.95 5.53 5.73
C ASP A 78 -8.62 6.99 6.08
N LEU A 79 -8.24 7.76 5.05
CA LEU A 79 -7.68 9.10 5.20
C LEU A 79 -8.69 10.10 5.77
N GLU A 80 -9.85 10.22 5.14
CA GLU A 80 -10.94 11.11 5.56
C GLU A 80 -12.28 10.68 4.97
N PRO A 81 -13.43 11.19 5.48
CA PRO A 81 -14.73 10.94 4.87
C PRO A 81 -14.75 11.28 3.37
N GLY A 82 -15.21 10.36 2.54
CA GLY A 82 -15.20 10.49 1.07
C GLY A 82 -13.85 10.19 0.41
N ARG A 83 -12.80 9.91 1.18
CA ARG A 83 -11.50 9.39 0.72
C ARG A 83 -11.03 8.25 1.63
N SER A 84 -11.90 7.26 1.81
CA SER A 84 -11.62 6.09 2.62
C SER A 84 -12.05 4.85 1.87
N THR A 85 -11.07 4.04 1.50
CA THR A 85 -11.29 2.73 0.89
C THR A 85 -11.99 1.83 1.89
N ILE A 86 -11.57 1.85 3.16
CA ILE A 86 -12.17 1.06 4.23
C ILE A 86 -13.65 1.40 4.41
N ALA A 87 -13.98 2.68 4.59
CA ALA A 87 -15.35 3.12 4.78
C ALA A 87 -16.25 2.76 3.59
N GLN A 88 -15.71 2.81 2.36
CA GLN A 88 -16.48 2.45 1.18
C GLN A 88 -16.67 0.95 0.98
N LEU A 89 -15.68 0.12 1.33
CA LEU A 89 -15.86 -1.34 1.36
C LEU A 89 -16.92 -1.73 2.40
N ILE A 90 -16.93 -1.08 3.56
CA ILE A 90 -17.96 -1.26 4.59
C ILE A 90 -19.33 -0.81 4.07
N ALA A 91 -19.40 0.36 3.43
CA ALA A 91 -20.65 0.88 2.86
C ALA A 91 -21.19 0.01 1.72
N ALA A 92 -20.30 -0.65 0.97
CA ALA A 92 -20.64 -1.66 -0.04
C ALA A 92 -21.07 -3.00 0.57
N GLY A 93 -21.03 -3.14 1.90
CA GLY A 93 -21.53 -4.29 2.64
C GLY A 93 -20.49 -5.38 2.86
N LEU A 94 -19.19 -5.10 2.82
CA LEU A 94 -18.15 -6.06 3.21
C LEU A 94 -17.86 -6.03 4.72
N ASP A 95 -17.47 -7.17 5.27
CA ASP A 95 -16.83 -7.29 6.59
C ASP A 95 -15.31 -7.13 6.41
N VAL A 96 -14.76 -6.01 6.87
CA VAL A 96 -13.40 -5.59 6.50
C VAL A 96 -12.44 -5.86 7.64
N PHE A 97 -11.40 -6.64 7.35
CA PHE A 97 -10.26 -6.89 8.23
C PHE A 97 -9.01 -6.23 7.63
N LEU A 98 -8.10 -5.77 8.47
CA LEU A 98 -6.84 -5.17 8.05
C LEU A 98 -5.71 -5.60 8.96
N ILE A 99 -4.60 -6.01 8.36
CA ILE A 99 -3.35 -6.23 9.10
C ILE A 99 -2.61 -4.90 9.23
N GLU A 100 -2.39 -4.49 10.46
CA GLU A 100 -1.54 -3.36 10.80
C GLU A 100 -0.21 -3.89 11.34
N TRP A 101 0.86 -3.63 10.61
CA TRP A 101 2.21 -4.00 11.01
C TRP A 101 2.74 -3.01 12.05
N GLU A 102 3.30 -3.53 13.14
CA GLU A 102 3.95 -2.73 14.18
C GLU A 102 5.40 -2.43 13.80
N ASP A 103 5.97 -1.42 14.46
CA ASP A 103 7.36 -1.04 14.23
C ASP A 103 8.30 -2.12 14.76
N PRO A 104 9.27 -2.57 13.93
CA PRO A 104 10.22 -3.57 14.38
C PRO A 104 11.08 -2.98 15.49
N LEU A 105 11.14 -3.69 16.61
CA LEU A 105 12.10 -3.40 17.68
C LEU A 105 13.52 -3.81 17.25
N ALA A 106 14.54 -3.41 18.01
CA ALA A 106 15.92 -3.80 17.70
C ALA A 106 16.14 -5.32 17.73
N GLU A 107 15.34 -6.05 18.51
CA GLU A 107 15.32 -7.52 18.54
C GLU A 107 14.71 -8.14 17.28
N ASP A 108 13.85 -7.41 16.58
CA ASP A 108 13.15 -7.85 15.37
C ASP A 108 14.01 -7.75 14.10
N GLN A 109 15.26 -7.29 14.18
CA GLN A 109 16.13 -7.11 13.01
C GLN A 109 16.33 -8.39 12.18
N ASN A 110 16.15 -9.55 12.82
CA ASN A 110 16.27 -10.87 12.21
C ASN A 110 14.94 -11.45 11.73
N ARG A 111 13.82 -10.70 11.87
CA ARG A 111 12.53 -11.08 11.29
C ARG A 111 12.69 -11.13 9.77
N SER A 112 12.38 -12.29 9.20
CA SER A 112 12.58 -12.62 7.80
C SER A 112 11.40 -12.17 6.93
N PHE A 113 11.58 -12.21 5.61
CA PHE A 113 10.49 -11.98 4.67
C PHE A 113 9.39 -13.06 4.82
N ALA A 114 9.78 -14.32 5.07
CA ALA A 114 8.84 -15.41 5.30
C ALA A 114 8.02 -15.24 6.59
N ASP A 115 8.58 -14.61 7.63
CA ASP A 115 7.82 -14.32 8.86
C ASP A 115 6.58 -13.44 8.55
N TYR A 116 6.73 -12.42 7.71
CA TYR A 116 5.63 -11.55 7.30
C TYR A 116 4.67 -12.24 6.30
N ALA A 117 5.21 -12.77 5.21
CA ALA A 117 4.41 -13.25 4.08
C ALA A 117 3.83 -14.66 4.29
N CYS A 118 4.41 -15.46 5.18
CA CYS A 118 3.93 -16.79 5.52
C CYS A 118 3.37 -16.81 6.94
N ARG A 119 4.21 -16.74 7.97
CA ARG A 119 3.82 -17.02 9.36
C ARG A 119 2.76 -16.07 9.91
N MET A 120 3.03 -14.75 9.92
CA MET A 120 2.13 -13.74 10.49
C MET A 120 0.85 -13.58 9.67
N LEU A 121 0.96 -13.66 8.34
CA LEU A 121 -0.20 -13.66 7.45
C LEU A 121 -1.07 -14.92 7.65
N ASP A 122 -0.48 -16.10 7.83
CA ASP A 122 -1.22 -17.34 8.09
C ASP A 122 -2.04 -17.25 9.39
N GLU A 123 -1.46 -16.66 10.45
CA GLU A 123 -2.15 -16.45 11.73
C GLU A 123 -3.35 -15.51 11.59
N CYS A 124 -3.21 -14.46 10.78
CA CYS A 124 -4.33 -13.57 10.43
C CYS A 124 -5.41 -14.32 9.64
N VAL A 125 -5.01 -15.10 8.62
CA VAL A 125 -5.93 -15.87 7.78
C VAL A 125 -6.71 -16.89 8.60
N ASP A 126 -6.06 -17.62 9.50
CA ASP A 126 -6.70 -18.59 10.40
C ASP A 126 -7.66 -17.91 11.37
N THR A 127 -7.30 -16.73 11.87
CA THR A 127 -8.17 -15.94 12.74
C THR A 127 -9.42 -15.45 12.02
N VAL A 128 -9.27 -14.90 10.81
CA VAL A 128 -10.43 -14.47 9.99
C VAL A 128 -11.31 -15.67 9.66
N SER A 129 -10.71 -16.78 9.22
CA SER A 129 -11.41 -18.05 8.93
C SER A 129 -12.25 -18.52 10.12
N ARG A 130 -11.68 -18.51 11.34
CA ARG A 130 -12.38 -18.87 12.57
C ARG A 130 -13.50 -17.90 12.94
N LEU A 131 -13.27 -16.59 12.82
CA LEU A 131 -14.28 -15.56 13.14
C LEU A 131 -15.47 -15.58 12.16
N ARG A 132 -15.21 -15.97 10.91
CA ARG A 132 -16.22 -16.09 9.84
C ARG A 132 -16.84 -17.47 9.74
N ASN A 133 -16.27 -18.48 10.40
CA ASN A 133 -16.63 -19.88 10.24
C ASN A 133 -16.55 -20.33 8.76
N GLU A 134 -15.50 -19.89 8.06
CA GLU A 134 -15.22 -20.17 6.65
C GLU A 134 -13.85 -20.85 6.55
N SER A 135 -13.68 -21.83 5.66
CA SER A 135 -12.39 -22.53 5.48
C SER A 135 -11.40 -21.77 4.60
N THR A 136 -11.83 -20.68 3.99
CA THR A 136 -11.06 -19.89 3.02
C THR A 136 -11.38 -18.41 3.18
N VAL A 137 -10.43 -17.52 2.93
CA VAL A 137 -10.62 -16.07 3.02
C VAL A 137 -10.48 -15.36 1.68
N ASN A 138 -11.04 -14.16 1.56
CA ASN A 138 -10.72 -13.25 0.46
C ASN A 138 -9.57 -12.34 0.89
N LEU A 139 -8.52 -12.27 0.07
CA LEU A 139 -7.35 -11.41 0.32
C LEU A 139 -7.38 -10.19 -0.57
N LEU A 140 -7.06 -9.02 -0.01
CA LEU A 140 -6.77 -7.80 -0.75
C LEU A 140 -5.38 -7.30 -0.38
N GLY A 141 -4.41 -7.53 -1.24
CA GLY A 141 -3.03 -7.09 -1.02
C GLY A 141 -2.74 -5.75 -1.68
N VAL A 142 -2.07 -4.86 -0.95
CA VAL A 142 -1.80 -3.48 -1.39
C VAL A 142 -0.30 -3.23 -1.51
N CYS A 143 0.17 -2.84 -2.71
CA CYS A 143 1.58 -2.60 -3.00
C CYS A 143 2.46 -3.79 -2.59
N GLN A 144 3.43 -3.62 -1.68
CA GLN A 144 4.24 -4.71 -1.12
C GLN A 144 3.38 -5.79 -0.42
N GLY A 145 2.27 -5.39 0.22
CA GLY A 145 1.32 -6.34 0.80
C GLY A 145 0.65 -7.23 -0.27
N GLY A 146 0.55 -6.74 -1.51
CA GLY A 146 0.15 -7.54 -2.67
C GLY A 146 1.19 -8.60 -3.04
N THR A 147 2.47 -8.27 -2.96
CA THR A 147 3.53 -9.26 -3.14
C THR A 147 3.47 -10.33 -2.05
N PHE A 148 3.15 -9.95 -0.81
CA PHE A 148 2.97 -10.90 0.30
C PHE A 148 1.79 -11.83 0.04
N THR A 149 0.63 -11.30 -0.38
CA THR A 149 -0.54 -12.13 -0.68
C THR A 149 -0.34 -13.02 -1.90
N LEU A 150 0.42 -12.59 -2.91
CA LEU A 150 0.81 -13.45 -4.04
C LEU A 150 1.65 -14.64 -3.58
N CYS A 151 2.69 -14.38 -2.78
CA CYS A 151 3.54 -15.43 -2.22
C CYS A 151 2.73 -16.40 -1.33
N TYR A 152 1.91 -15.84 -0.44
CA TYR A 152 1.05 -16.63 0.43
C TYR A 152 0.04 -17.48 -0.36
N THR A 153 -0.59 -16.91 -1.39
CA THR A 153 -1.59 -17.64 -2.19
C THR A 153 -0.96 -18.77 -3.01
N ALA A 154 0.27 -18.57 -3.51
CA ALA A 154 1.02 -19.65 -4.17
C ALA A 154 1.30 -20.82 -3.22
N LEU A 155 1.69 -20.53 -1.96
CA LEU A 155 2.08 -21.55 -0.99
C LEU A 155 0.90 -22.17 -0.22
N TYR A 156 -0.17 -21.41 0.00
CA TYR A 156 -1.31 -21.74 0.87
C TYR A 156 -2.64 -21.56 0.16
N GLY A 157 -2.69 -21.74 -1.17
CA GLY A 157 -3.87 -21.47 -2.00
C GLY A 157 -5.16 -22.17 -1.56
N HIS A 158 -5.06 -23.30 -0.84
CA HIS A 158 -6.22 -23.97 -0.25
C HIS A 158 -6.96 -23.16 0.83
N LYS A 159 -6.33 -22.12 1.39
CA LYS A 159 -6.93 -21.18 2.36
C LYS A 159 -7.43 -19.88 1.70
N VAL A 160 -7.21 -19.69 0.41
CA VAL A 160 -7.54 -18.43 -0.29
C VAL A 160 -8.66 -18.66 -1.29
N ARG A 161 -9.80 -18.01 -1.07
CA ARG A 161 -10.98 -18.10 -1.95
C ARG A 161 -10.84 -17.24 -3.18
N ASN A 162 -10.52 -15.95 -2.98
CA ASN A 162 -10.34 -14.96 -4.03
C ASN A 162 -9.17 -14.05 -3.66
N LEU A 163 -8.38 -13.64 -4.66
CA LEU A 163 -7.25 -12.75 -4.49
C LEU A 163 -7.48 -11.45 -5.25
N VAL A 164 -7.38 -10.32 -4.53
CA VAL A 164 -7.33 -8.99 -5.12
C VAL A 164 -5.94 -8.42 -4.88
N THR A 165 -5.32 -7.90 -5.93
CA THR A 165 -4.05 -7.16 -5.85
C THR A 165 -4.31 -5.72 -6.25
N MET A 166 -3.71 -4.77 -5.54
CA MET A 166 -3.86 -3.34 -5.82
C MET A 166 -2.49 -2.68 -5.89
N VAL A 167 -2.15 -2.09 -7.04
CA VAL A 167 -0.86 -1.48 -7.41
C VAL A 167 0.34 -2.31 -6.94
N THR A 168 0.25 -3.62 -7.20
CA THR A 168 1.18 -4.62 -6.70
C THR A 168 2.30 -4.86 -7.72
N PRO A 169 3.57 -4.73 -7.33
CA PRO A 169 4.68 -5.09 -8.21
C PRO A 169 4.79 -6.61 -8.30
N VAL A 170 4.81 -7.12 -9.54
CA VAL A 170 5.00 -8.54 -9.85
C VAL A 170 6.34 -8.73 -10.57
N ASP A 171 6.56 -8.02 -11.67
CA ASP A 171 7.88 -7.87 -12.27
C ASP A 171 8.58 -6.63 -11.71
N PHE A 172 9.65 -6.84 -10.95
CA PHE A 172 10.41 -5.78 -10.34
C PHE A 172 11.47 -5.20 -11.29
N GLN A 173 11.64 -5.76 -12.49
CA GLN A 173 12.73 -5.40 -13.39
C GLN A 173 12.35 -4.71 -14.70
N THR A 174 11.12 -4.22 -14.81
CA THR A 174 10.65 -3.46 -15.97
C THR A 174 11.50 -2.21 -16.26
N GLU A 175 11.62 -1.85 -17.54
CA GLU A 175 12.51 -0.76 -17.99
C GLU A 175 12.10 0.63 -17.48
N ASP A 176 10.80 0.83 -17.26
CA ASP A 176 10.18 2.05 -16.76
C ASP A 176 10.23 2.18 -15.22
N ASN A 177 10.72 1.16 -14.51
CA ASN A 177 10.81 1.17 -13.06
C ASN A 177 12.13 1.81 -12.57
N VAL A 178 12.09 3.13 -12.40
CA VAL A 178 13.23 3.93 -11.92
C VAL A 178 13.65 3.53 -10.50
N LEU A 179 12.69 3.26 -9.60
CA LEU A 179 12.96 2.80 -8.23
C LEU A 179 13.81 1.54 -8.27
N SER A 180 13.40 0.56 -9.07
CA SER A 180 14.12 -0.69 -9.22
C SER A 180 15.55 -0.48 -9.71
N SER A 181 15.75 0.36 -10.71
CA SER A 181 17.09 0.65 -11.25
C SER A 181 18.07 1.21 -10.22
N TRP A 182 17.56 1.93 -9.20
CA TRP A 182 18.37 2.49 -8.12
C TRP A 182 18.60 1.46 -7.01
N VAL A 183 17.52 0.85 -6.54
CA VAL A 183 17.53 -0.13 -5.44
C VAL A 183 18.42 -1.33 -5.78
N ARG A 184 18.50 -1.73 -7.06
CA ARG A 184 19.40 -2.79 -7.53
C ARG A 184 20.89 -2.53 -7.27
N LYS A 185 21.29 -1.28 -7.07
CA LYS A 185 22.69 -0.87 -6.84
C LYS A 185 23.03 -0.72 -5.36
N VAL A 186 22.07 -0.90 -4.47
CA VAL A 186 22.26 -0.76 -3.02
C VAL A 186 23.01 -1.98 -2.48
N ASP A 187 24.06 -1.74 -1.69
CA ASP A 187 24.75 -2.76 -0.90
C ASP A 187 23.95 -3.03 0.38
N LEU A 188 23.16 -4.09 0.34
CA LEU A 188 22.20 -4.45 1.39
C LEU A 188 22.91 -4.88 2.68
N ASP A 189 24.02 -5.60 2.56
CA ASP A 189 24.80 -6.08 3.71
C ASP A 189 25.41 -4.91 4.49
N ARG A 190 25.93 -3.90 3.78
CA ARG A 190 26.41 -2.67 4.43
C ARG A 190 25.28 -1.87 5.05
N LEU A 191 24.15 -1.75 4.35
CA LEU A 191 23.00 -0.99 4.85
C LEU A 191 22.51 -1.57 6.18
N VAL A 192 22.21 -2.87 6.22
CA VAL A 192 21.71 -3.53 7.42
C VAL A 192 22.80 -3.68 8.47
N GLY A 193 24.06 -3.90 8.07
CA GLY A 193 25.20 -3.91 8.99
C GLY A 193 25.41 -2.59 9.73
N CYS A 194 24.99 -1.45 9.14
CA CYS A 194 25.08 -0.15 9.79
C CYS A 194 23.90 0.16 10.73
N TYR A 195 22.68 -0.27 10.38
CA TYR A 195 21.47 0.19 11.08
C TYR A 195 20.73 -0.91 11.87
N GLY A 196 20.96 -2.19 11.59
CA GLY A 196 20.16 -3.30 12.12
C GLY A 196 18.78 -3.33 11.46
N ASN A 197 17.88 -2.43 11.87
CA ASN A 197 16.63 -2.16 11.14
C ASN A 197 16.86 -1.05 10.12
N VAL A 198 16.22 -1.13 8.95
CA VAL A 198 16.32 -0.07 7.94
C VAL A 198 15.42 1.10 8.36
N PRO A 199 15.97 2.30 8.60
CA PRO A 199 15.18 3.42 9.10
C PRO A 199 14.13 3.87 8.09
N GLY A 200 12.89 4.07 8.53
CA GLY A 200 11.81 4.56 7.68
C GLY A 200 12.09 5.95 7.10
N SER A 201 12.82 6.79 7.84
CA SER A 201 13.29 8.10 7.36
C SER A 201 14.20 8.01 6.13
N LEU A 202 15.04 6.98 6.06
CA LEU A 202 15.92 6.73 4.91
C LEU A 202 15.09 6.28 3.70
N LEU A 203 14.13 5.39 3.92
CA LEU A 203 13.20 4.94 2.87
C LEU A 203 12.37 6.09 2.34
N ASN A 204 11.83 6.94 3.21
CA ASN A 204 11.08 8.12 2.82
C ASN A 204 11.92 9.07 1.97
N ALA A 205 13.17 9.33 2.37
CA ALA A 205 14.10 10.14 1.58
C ALA A 205 14.30 9.57 0.16
N LEU A 206 14.41 8.25 0.03
CA LEU A 206 14.46 7.57 -1.27
C LEU A 206 13.18 7.80 -2.09
N PHE A 207 11.99 7.61 -1.51
CA PHE A 207 10.73 7.81 -2.23
C PHE A 207 10.52 9.27 -2.66
N VAL A 208 10.84 10.25 -1.81
CA VAL A 208 10.77 11.67 -2.16
C VAL A 208 11.72 11.99 -3.33
N SER A 209 12.90 11.39 -3.34
CA SER A 209 13.90 11.60 -4.41
C SER A 209 13.51 11.03 -5.77
N LEU A 210 12.53 10.12 -5.84
CA LEU A 210 11.99 9.58 -7.10
C LEU A 210 11.06 10.55 -7.82
N GLN A 211 10.45 11.50 -7.10
CA GLN A 211 9.57 12.52 -7.66
C GLN A 211 9.91 13.92 -7.10
N PRO A 212 11.16 14.39 -7.23
CA PRO A 212 11.64 15.58 -6.54
C PRO A 212 10.92 16.85 -7.00
N PHE A 213 10.46 16.89 -8.26
CA PHE A 213 9.68 18.02 -8.77
C PHE A 213 8.23 17.99 -8.29
N ARG A 214 7.57 16.82 -8.21
CA ARG A 214 6.18 16.71 -7.74
C ARG A 214 6.06 16.84 -6.23
N LEU A 215 6.90 16.12 -5.49
CA LEU A 215 6.92 16.11 -4.01
C LEU A 215 7.72 17.29 -3.42
N GLY A 216 8.47 18.03 -4.26
CA GLY A 216 9.19 19.25 -3.89
C GLY A 216 8.53 20.51 -4.45
N SER A 217 8.97 21.00 -5.62
CA SER A 217 8.57 22.33 -6.13
C SER A 217 7.09 22.46 -6.49
N LYS A 218 6.48 21.45 -7.11
CA LYS A 218 5.04 21.48 -7.47
C LYS A 218 4.16 21.50 -6.22
N LYS A 219 4.54 20.77 -5.18
CA LYS A 219 3.84 20.76 -3.88
C LYS A 219 3.65 22.17 -3.31
N TYR A 220 4.64 23.06 -3.44
CA TYR A 220 4.49 24.45 -2.98
C TYR A 220 3.52 25.25 -3.85
N LEU A 221 3.49 24.99 -5.17
CA LEU A 221 2.50 25.60 -6.06
C LEU A 221 1.08 25.10 -5.74
N ASP A 222 0.91 23.79 -5.60
CA ASP A 222 -0.36 23.16 -5.22
C ASP A 222 -0.83 23.69 -3.86
N LEU A 223 0.08 23.88 -2.88
CA LEU A 223 -0.23 24.47 -1.58
C LEU A 223 -0.69 25.93 -1.69
N ALA A 224 -0.08 26.73 -2.57
CA ALA A 224 -0.50 28.10 -2.82
C ALA A 224 -1.90 28.12 -3.47
N ASP A 225 -2.20 27.17 -4.35
CA ASP A 225 -3.51 27.04 -4.99
C ASP A 225 -4.64 26.69 -4.02
N LEU A 226 -4.30 26.07 -2.88
CA LEU A 226 -5.24 25.69 -1.83
C LEU A 226 -5.52 26.80 -0.80
N ALA A 227 -4.96 28.01 -0.94
CA ALA A 227 -5.06 29.09 0.05
C ALA A 227 -6.51 29.44 0.48
N ASP A 228 -7.47 29.27 -0.42
CA ASP A 228 -8.91 29.53 -0.19
C ASP A 228 -9.75 28.25 -0.09
N ASN A 229 -9.10 27.08 0.02
CA ASN A 229 -9.74 25.77 0.10
C ASN A 229 -9.35 25.05 1.41
N PRO A 230 -10.06 25.32 2.52
CA PRO A 230 -9.79 24.70 3.82
C PRO A 230 -9.85 23.16 3.81
N GLU A 231 -10.79 22.58 3.05
CA GLU A 231 -10.90 21.12 2.90
C GLU A 231 -9.66 20.57 2.20
N GLY A 232 -9.25 21.17 1.09
CA GLY A 232 -8.06 20.75 0.35
C GLY A 232 -6.77 20.92 1.16
N LEU A 233 -6.64 21.97 1.98
CA LEU A 233 -5.53 22.13 2.93
C LEU A 233 -5.52 21.05 4.01
N SER A 234 -6.69 20.68 4.53
CA SER A 234 -6.81 19.59 5.49
C SER A 234 -6.40 18.24 4.88
N THR A 235 -6.86 17.93 3.67
CA THR A 235 -6.42 16.74 2.94
C THR A 235 -4.90 16.76 2.70
N PHE A 236 -4.35 17.92 2.30
CA PHE A 236 -2.91 18.09 2.11
C PHE A 236 -2.14 17.81 3.40
N ALA A 237 -2.57 18.36 4.53
CA ALA A 237 -1.96 18.13 5.84
C ALA A 237 -1.97 16.64 6.23
N ARG A 238 -3.08 15.93 5.98
CA ARG A 238 -3.18 14.48 6.23
C ARG A 238 -2.20 13.69 5.35
N MET A 239 -2.10 14.03 4.07
CA MET A 239 -1.15 13.40 3.14
C MET A 239 0.31 13.63 3.57
N GLU A 240 0.64 14.84 4.01
CA GLU A 240 1.97 15.16 4.52
C GLU A 240 2.31 14.38 5.79
N ARG A 241 1.35 14.27 6.71
CA ARG A 241 1.49 13.43 7.89
C ARG A 241 1.72 11.97 7.50
N TRP A 242 1.07 11.48 6.43
CA TRP A 242 1.23 10.10 5.96
C TRP A 242 2.60 9.86 5.36
N ILE A 243 3.06 10.79 4.52
CA ILE A 243 4.40 10.72 3.92
C ILE A 243 5.48 10.80 5.01
N ALA A 244 5.24 11.51 6.11
CA ALA A 244 6.17 11.58 7.22
C ALA A 244 6.14 10.35 8.15
N ASP A 245 5.04 9.61 8.18
CA ASP A 245 4.82 8.43 9.02
C ASP A 245 5.28 7.15 8.30
N SER A 246 6.61 7.07 8.13
CA SER A 246 7.30 5.92 7.55
C SER A 246 7.94 5.08 8.67
N PRO A 247 7.39 3.90 9.00
CA PRO A 247 7.98 3.01 9.98
C PRO A 247 9.29 2.38 9.50
N ASP A 248 10.09 1.93 10.47
CA ASP A 248 11.29 1.16 10.21
C ASP A 248 10.94 -0.23 9.65
N GLN A 249 11.88 -0.86 8.94
CA GLN A 249 11.73 -2.24 8.47
C GLN A 249 12.77 -3.15 9.08
N ALA A 250 12.37 -4.38 9.43
CA ALA A 250 13.29 -5.41 9.90
C ALA A 250 14.40 -5.63 8.85
N GLY A 251 15.66 -5.52 9.27
CA GLY A 251 16.79 -5.53 8.34
C GLY A 251 16.83 -6.77 7.46
N ARG A 252 16.67 -7.94 8.06
CA ARG A 252 16.67 -9.21 7.31
C ARG A 252 15.54 -9.26 6.29
N ALA A 253 14.30 -8.96 6.67
CA ALA A 253 13.16 -8.92 5.75
C ALA A 253 13.40 -7.95 4.59
N PHE A 254 13.96 -6.76 4.86
CA PHE A 254 14.30 -5.79 3.82
C PHE A 254 15.36 -6.34 2.85
N CYS A 255 16.45 -6.92 3.37
CA CYS A 255 17.50 -7.53 2.54
C CYS A 255 16.96 -8.67 1.68
N GLU A 256 16.16 -9.56 2.25
CA GLU A 256 15.56 -10.69 1.53
C GLU A 256 14.60 -10.20 0.45
N PHE A 257 13.71 -9.25 0.77
CA PHE A 257 12.77 -8.66 -0.17
C PHE A 257 13.49 -7.95 -1.32
N VAL A 258 14.42 -7.06 -1.02
CA VAL A 258 15.15 -6.29 -2.04
C VAL A 258 16.08 -7.17 -2.86
N GLY A 259 16.83 -8.05 -2.22
CA GLY A 259 17.76 -8.96 -2.88
C GLY A 259 17.06 -9.96 -3.78
N ALA A 260 15.95 -10.56 -3.32
CA ALA A 260 15.21 -11.53 -4.12
C ALA A 260 14.41 -10.88 -5.24
N LEU A 261 13.67 -9.80 -4.94
CA LEU A 261 12.69 -9.26 -5.87
C LEU A 261 13.30 -8.18 -6.76
N PHE A 262 13.87 -7.12 -6.19
CA PHE A 262 14.44 -6.05 -7.00
C PHE A 262 15.72 -6.46 -7.73
N GLN A 263 16.65 -7.14 -7.06
CA GLN A 263 17.95 -7.51 -7.64
C GLN A 263 17.90 -8.75 -8.53
N ARG A 264 17.17 -9.80 -8.12
CA ARG A 264 17.11 -11.08 -8.86
C ARG A 264 15.83 -11.31 -9.64
N ASN A 265 14.77 -10.54 -9.39
CA ASN A 265 13.44 -10.77 -9.97
C ASN A 265 12.92 -12.19 -9.72
N ALA A 266 13.21 -12.74 -8.55
CA ALA A 266 13.03 -14.15 -8.26
C ALA A 266 11.55 -14.59 -8.29
N LEU A 267 10.60 -13.67 -8.10
CA LEU A 267 9.17 -13.99 -8.09
C LEU A 267 8.66 -14.43 -9.47
N VAL A 268 8.85 -13.62 -10.52
CA VAL A 268 8.42 -13.95 -11.89
C VAL A 268 9.28 -15.04 -12.53
N ARG A 269 10.49 -15.26 -12.01
CA ARG A 269 11.37 -16.35 -12.45
C ARG A 269 11.07 -17.70 -11.79
N GLY A 270 10.20 -17.75 -10.78
CA GLY A 270 9.95 -18.97 -10.02
C GLY A 270 11.15 -19.44 -9.19
N GLU A 271 12.02 -18.51 -8.79
CA GLU A 271 13.26 -18.77 -8.03
C GLU A 271 13.16 -18.31 -6.57
N LEU A 272 12.04 -17.68 -6.18
CA LEU A 272 11.84 -17.20 -4.81
C LEU A 272 11.56 -18.39 -3.89
N ILE A 273 12.26 -18.45 -2.76
CA ILE A 273 12.08 -19.48 -1.73
C ILE A 273 11.71 -18.78 -0.42
N LEU A 274 10.60 -19.20 0.19
CA LEU A 274 10.14 -18.77 1.52
C LEU A 274 9.83 -20.02 2.35
N ASP A 275 10.32 -20.10 3.59
CA ASP A 275 10.18 -21.28 4.46
C ASP A 275 10.49 -22.61 3.76
N ASP A 276 11.61 -22.67 3.04
CA ASP A 276 12.07 -23.82 2.25
C ASP A 276 11.11 -24.29 1.14
N LYS A 277 10.11 -23.48 0.78
CA LYS A 277 9.19 -23.74 -0.31
C LYS A 277 9.41 -22.76 -1.46
N VAL A 278 9.40 -23.29 -2.68
CA VAL A 278 9.46 -22.46 -3.89
C VAL A 278 8.11 -21.76 -4.06
N VAL A 279 8.15 -20.44 -4.25
CA VAL A 279 6.98 -19.63 -4.60
C VAL A 279 6.84 -19.63 -6.11
N ASP A 280 5.90 -20.43 -6.61
CA ASP A 280 5.50 -20.42 -8.01
C ASP A 280 4.14 -19.71 -8.15
N LEU A 281 4.12 -18.56 -8.84
CA LEU A 281 2.85 -17.86 -9.16
C LEU A 281 1.93 -18.74 -10.00
N GLY A 282 2.52 -19.68 -10.74
CA GLY A 282 1.87 -20.74 -11.45
C GLY A 282 1.17 -21.75 -10.55
N ASP A 283 1.14 -21.61 -9.22
CA ASP A 283 0.28 -22.38 -8.29
C ASP A 283 -1.00 -21.62 -7.86
N ILE A 284 -1.11 -20.35 -8.21
CA ILE A 284 -2.31 -19.55 -7.94
C ILE A 284 -3.42 -20.00 -8.90
N ARG A 285 -4.49 -20.59 -8.36
CA ARG A 285 -5.65 -21.12 -9.10
C ARG A 285 -6.97 -20.43 -8.76
N CYS A 286 -7.05 -19.74 -7.63
CA CYS A 286 -8.25 -19.01 -7.23
C CYS A 286 -8.52 -17.83 -8.19
N PRO A 287 -9.75 -17.29 -8.25
CA PRO A 287 -10.03 -16.07 -9.00
C PRO A 287 -9.13 -14.90 -8.56
N VAL A 288 -8.65 -14.13 -9.54
CA VAL A 288 -7.74 -12.99 -9.32
C VAL A 288 -8.31 -11.72 -9.94
N LEU A 289 -8.39 -10.66 -9.14
CA LEU A 289 -8.61 -9.30 -9.61
C LEU A 289 -7.32 -8.49 -9.47
N ASN A 290 -6.76 -8.05 -10.59
CA ASN A 290 -5.58 -7.19 -10.62
C ASN A 290 -5.99 -5.73 -10.83
N VAL A 291 -5.78 -4.90 -9.82
CA VAL A 291 -6.11 -3.47 -9.86
C VAL A 291 -4.81 -2.66 -9.95
N TYR A 292 -4.64 -1.86 -10.99
CA TYR A 292 -3.42 -1.05 -11.15
C TYR A 292 -3.70 0.29 -11.83
N ALA A 293 -2.77 1.24 -11.66
CA ALA A 293 -2.92 2.60 -12.16
C ALA A 293 -1.99 2.85 -13.36
N LEU A 294 -2.52 3.48 -14.42
CA LEU A 294 -1.84 3.63 -15.71
C LEU A 294 -0.70 4.66 -15.69
N ALA A 295 -0.78 5.66 -14.79
CA ALA A 295 0.25 6.69 -14.63
C ALA A 295 1.00 6.54 -13.29
N ASP A 296 1.08 5.31 -12.78
CA ASP A 296 1.90 4.95 -11.64
C ASP A 296 3.38 4.96 -12.03
N HIS A 297 4.19 5.70 -11.27
CA HIS A 297 5.63 5.84 -11.46
C HIS A 297 6.43 5.07 -10.41
N LEU A 298 5.76 4.58 -9.37
CA LEU A 298 6.36 3.79 -8.30
C LEU A 298 6.28 2.31 -8.64
N VAL A 299 5.09 1.87 -9.05
CA VAL A 299 4.82 0.54 -9.57
C VAL A 299 4.20 0.73 -10.95
N PRO A 300 5.01 0.82 -12.02
CA PRO A 300 4.49 1.01 -13.37
C PRO A 300 3.45 -0.05 -13.74
N ALA A 301 2.49 0.30 -14.59
CA ALA A 301 1.45 -0.64 -15.02
C ALA A 301 2.04 -1.94 -15.60
N SER A 302 3.16 -1.83 -16.33
CA SER A 302 3.93 -2.97 -16.87
C SER A 302 4.40 -3.95 -15.78
N ALA A 303 4.74 -3.46 -14.59
CA ALA A 303 5.17 -4.27 -13.45
C ALA A 303 4.02 -5.04 -12.80
N SER A 304 2.78 -4.54 -12.93
CA SER A 304 1.57 -5.17 -12.36
C SER A 304 0.81 -6.03 -13.37
N SER A 305 0.70 -5.61 -14.64
CA SER A 305 -0.12 -6.29 -15.66
C SER A 305 0.42 -7.67 -16.05
N VAL A 306 1.74 -7.86 -15.94
CA VAL A 306 2.40 -9.15 -16.23
C VAL A 306 1.90 -10.30 -15.34
N LEU A 307 1.20 -10.00 -14.25
CA LEU A 307 0.57 -11.03 -13.40
C LEU A 307 -0.30 -12.00 -14.21
N ALA A 308 -0.98 -11.51 -15.25
CA ALA A 308 -1.83 -12.31 -16.13
C ALA A 308 -1.09 -13.50 -16.76
N ASP A 309 0.21 -13.33 -17.05
CA ASP A 309 1.03 -14.34 -17.71
C ASP A 309 1.61 -15.38 -16.74
N HIS A 310 1.57 -15.10 -15.43
CA HIS A 310 2.22 -15.91 -14.40
C HIS A 310 1.25 -16.73 -13.55
N VAL A 311 -0.02 -16.33 -13.44
CA VAL A 311 -1.02 -17.09 -12.68
C VAL A 311 -1.74 -18.10 -13.57
N ALA A 312 -2.11 -19.26 -13.01
CA ALA A 312 -2.92 -20.25 -13.73
C ALA A 312 -4.40 -20.23 -13.30
N SER A 313 -4.87 -19.06 -12.86
CA SER A 313 -6.29 -18.81 -12.58
C SER A 313 -7.10 -18.82 -13.88
N THR A 314 -8.25 -19.50 -13.87
CA THR A 314 -9.20 -19.49 -14.99
C THR A 314 -10.17 -18.30 -14.94
N ASP A 315 -10.15 -17.54 -13.84
CA ASP A 315 -11.00 -16.36 -13.61
C ASP A 315 -10.10 -15.18 -13.23
N TYR A 316 -9.47 -14.60 -14.25
CA TYR A 316 -8.61 -13.44 -14.13
C TYR A 316 -9.33 -12.20 -14.67
N SER A 317 -9.32 -11.12 -13.90
CA SER A 317 -9.88 -9.83 -14.28
C SER A 317 -8.91 -8.70 -13.96
N GLU A 318 -8.94 -7.63 -14.76
CA GLU A 318 -8.16 -6.42 -14.50
C GLU A 318 -9.08 -5.21 -14.31
N LEU A 319 -8.65 -4.29 -13.44
CA LEU A 319 -9.27 -2.99 -13.26
C LEU A 319 -8.20 -1.91 -13.31
N THR A 320 -8.20 -1.13 -14.39
CA THR A 320 -7.25 -0.04 -14.59
C THR A 320 -7.82 1.31 -14.19
N PHE A 321 -7.00 2.20 -13.64
CA PHE A 321 -7.38 3.57 -13.33
C PHE A 321 -6.41 4.60 -13.92
N ASP A 322 -6.95 5.72 -14.42
CA ASP A 322 -6.17 6.86 -14.90
C ASP A 322 -5.74 7.73 -13.70
N GLY A 323 -4.56 7.43 -13.17
CA GLY A 323 -3.98 8.11 -12.00
C GLY A 323 -2.60 7.56 -11.64
N GLY A 324 -2.01 8.10 -10.58
CA GLY A 324 -0.73 7.62 -10.03
C GLY A 324 -0.90 6.78 -8.76
N HIS A 325 0.22 6.24 -8.25
CA HIS A 325 0.28 5.29 -7.12
C HIS A 325 -0.66 5.62 -5.96
N ILE A 326 -0.52 6.82 -5.40
CA ILE A 326 -1.29 7.26 -4.23
C ILE A 326 -2.72 7.64 -4.63
N GLY A 327 -2.90 8.11 -5.86
CA GLY A 327 -4.18 8.58 -6.38
C GLY A 327 -5.26 7.51 -6.35
N ILE A 328 -4.88 6.23 -6.41
CA ILE A 328 -5.83 5.12 -6.31
C ILE A 328 -6.52 5.05 -4.94
N TYR A 329 -5.84 5.48 -3.86
CA TYR A 329 -6.37 5.45 -2.50
C TYR A 329 -7.07 6.75 -2.11
N VAL A 330 -6.62 7.90 -2.63
CA VAL A 330 -7.00 9.21 -2.08
C VAL A 330 -7.69 10.15 -3.08
N SER A 331 -7.76 9.78 -4.36
CA SER A 331 -8.54 10.59 -5.31
C SER A 331 -10.02 10.23 -5.20
N ARG A 332 -10.89 11.25 -5.20
CA ARG A 332 -12.34 11.04 -5.15
C ARG A 332 -12.82 10.16 -6.31
N SER A 333 -12.27 10.34 -7.52
CA SER A 333 -12.63 9.55 -8.70
C SER A 333 -12.20 8.08 -8.61
N ALA A 334 -11.05 7.77 -7.98
CA ALA A 334 -10.68 6.38 -7.72
C ALA A 334 -11.57 5.80 -6.63
N GLN A 335 -11.85 6.57 -5.59
CA GLN A 335 -12.69 6.18 -4.47
C GLN A 335 -14.13 5.89 -4.91
N GLU A 336 -14.70 6.62 -5.87
CA GLU A 336 -16.05 6.31 -6.41
C GLU A 336 -16.10 5.03 -7.26
N LYS A 337 -14.94 4.49 -7.69
CA LYS A 337 -14.88 3.38 -8.66
C LYS A 337 -14.28 2.10 -8.08
N VAL A 338 -13.11 2.20 -7.44
CA VAL A 338 -12.28 1.06 -7.05
C VAL A 338 -12.91 0.25 -5.91
N PRO A 339 -13.23 0.82 -4.73
CA PRO A 339 -13.86 0.06 -3.66
C PRO A 339 -15.20 -0.59 -4.06
N PRO A 340 -16.14 0.11 -4.75
CA PRO A 340 -17.37 -0.52 -5.22
C PRO A 340 -17.13 -1.65 -6.23
N ALA A 341 -16.16 -1.50 -7.15
CA ALA A 341 -15.83 -2.54 -8.12
C ALA A 341 -15.21 -3.77 -7.44
N VAL A 342 -14.29 -3.57 -6.49
CA VAL A 342 -13.71 -4.65 -5.68
C VAL A 342 -14.79 -5.37 -4.88
N ALA A 343 -15.66 -4.62 -4.20
CA ALA A 343 -16.75 -5.21 -3.41
C ALA A 343 -17.73 -6.00 -4.29
N GLY A 344 -18.16 -5.44 -5.42
CA GLY A 344 -19.03 -6.14 -6.36
C GLY A 344 -18.39 -7.41 -6.94
N TRP A 345 -17.09 -7.36 -7.26
CA TRP A 345 -16.34 -8.51 -7.76
C TRP A 345 -16.21 -9.63 -6.73
N LEU A 346 -15.97 -9.29 -5.45
CA LEU A 346 -15.89 -10.23 -4.34
C LEU A 346 -17.27 -10.83 -4.02
N GLN A 347 -18.31 -10.01 -3.93
CA GLN A 347 -19.68 -10.44 -3.62
C GLN A 347 -20.25 -11.37 -4.70
N ALA A 348 -19.89 -11.17 -5.96
CA ALA A 348 -20.28 -12.08 -7.05
C ALA A 348 -19.69 -13.50 -6.89
N ARG A 349 -18.71 -13.69 -6.00
CA ARG A 349 -17.97 -14.94 -5.76
C ARG A 349 -18.04 -15.40 -4.29
N HIS A 350 -18.87 -14.77 -3.45
CA HIS A 350 -18.99 -15.08 -2.02
C HIS A 350 -19.64 -16.43 -1.76
#